data_AF-A0A0W1ALL0-F1
#
_entry.id   AF-A0A0W1ALL0-F1
#
_cell.length_a   1.000
_cell.length_b   1.000
_cell.length_c   1.000
_cell.angle_alpha   90.00
_cell.angle_beta   90.00
_cell.angle_gamma   90.00
#
_symmetry.space_group_name_H-M   'P 1'
#
loop_
_entity.id
_entity.type
_entity.pdbx_description
1 polymer ?
#
loop_
_entity_poly.entity_id
_entity_poly.type
_entity_poly.pdbx_seq_one_letter_code
_entity_poly.pdbx_strand_id
1 'polypeptide(L)'
;MAEWRSPKPQVGGSIPSWPANYKVDMNSSSENQGKLKDLSCWFAIIVATAAAFFCTYYYSFSGPIQALIWLIWFVVVLMFTYMTTVGKQLFEFAQEAKAELLKVVWPNRQETVQTTTIVMVMVGVTGFILWGIDSIMMWAIAKLTHLG
;
A
#
# COMPACT_ATOMS: atom_id res chain seq x y z
N MET A 1 37.79 2.93 -49.72
CA MET A 1 37.24 2.34 -48.48
C MET A 1 38.22 1.29 -48.00
N ALA A 2 39.14 1.67 -47.12
CA ALA A 2 40.05 0.75 -46.43
C ALA A 2 40.21 1.35 -45.02
N GLU A 3 39.49 0.78 -44.06
CA GLU A 3 39.59 1.19 -42.67
C GLU A 3 40.96 0.77 -42.12
N TRP A 4 41.71 1.75 -41.63
CA TRP A 4 42.91 1.52 -40.85
C TRP A 4 42.46 0.98 -39.48
N ARG A 5 42.53 -0.33 -39.25
CA ARG A 5 42.42 -0.90 -37.90
C ARG A 5 43.81 -1.01 -37.29
N SER A 6 44.07 -0.19 -36.28
CA SER A 6 45.26 -0.33 -35.43
C SER A 6 45.23 -1.68 -34.70
N PRO A 7 46.37 -2.41 -34.62
CA PRO A 7 46.45 -3.64 -33.86
C PRO A 7 46.27 -3.35 -32.36
N LYS A 8 45.40 -4.11 -31.69
CA LYS A 8 45.20 -3.98 -30.25
C LYS A 8 46.47 -4.42 -29.52
N PRO A 9 47.02 -3.61 -28.60
CA PRO A 9 48.14 -4.07 -27.78
C PRO A 9 47.65 -5.21 -26.88
N GLN A 10 48.30 -6.36 -26.99
CA GLN A 10 48.21 -7.39 -25.95
C GLN A 10 49.33 -7.13 -24.96
N VAL A 11 49.05 -6.51 -23.82
CA VAL A 11 49.94 -6.62 -22.67
C VAL A 11 49.21 -6.42 -21.36
N GLY A 12 49.61 -7.29 -20.42
CA GLY A 12 49.44 -7.09 -19.00
C GLY A 12 48.11 -7.61 -18.50
N GLY A 13 48.01 -8.95 -18.39
CA GLY A 13 47.08 -9.55 -17.43
C GLY A 13 47.26 -8.85 -16.10
N SER A 14 46.31 -8.00 -15.75
CA SER A 14 46.24 -7.39 -14.43
C SER A 14 45.77 -8.51 -13.53
N ILE A 15 46.74 -9.19 -12.93
CA ILE A 15 46.52 -9.94 -11.71
C ILE A 15 45.68 -9.01 -10.82
N PRO A 16 44.46 -9.39 -10.40
CA PRO A 16 43.70 -8.55 -9.50
C PRO A 16 44.56 -8.35 -8.24
N SER A 17 45.05 -7.12 -8.04
CA SER A 17 46.01 -6.76 -6.99
C SER A 17 45.37 -6.60 -5.61
N TRP A 18 44.09 -6.91 -5.51
CA TRP A 18 43.32 -6.77 -4.29
C TRP A 18 42.66 -8.10 -3.96
N PRO A 19 42.83 -8.61 -2.73
CA PRO A 19 41.91 -9.63 -2.25
C PRO A 19 40.52 -8.98 -2.21
N ALA A 20 39.48 -9.72 -2.60
CA ALA A 20 38.13 -9.35 -2.22
C ALA A 20 38.12 -9.23 -0.69
N ASN A 21 38.14 -7.99 -0.19
CA ASN A 21 38.06 -7.74 1.24
C ASN A 21 36.66 -8.21 1.65
N TYR A 22 36.62 -9.38 2.28
CA TYR A 22 35.42 -10.01 2.79
C TYR A 22 34.84 -9.12 3.91
N LYS A 23 34.17 -8.03 3.54
CA LYS A 23 33.29 -7.30 4.48
C LYS A 23 32.00 -8.10 4.73
N VAL A 24 32.10 -9.42 4.87
CA VAL A 24 30.97 -10.35 4.97
C VAL A 24 30.56 -10.59 6.43
N ASP A 25 31.45 -10.34 7.40
CA ASP A 25 31.18 -10.72 8.80
C ASP A 25 30.68 -9.55 9.68
N MET A 26 31.02 -8.30 9.32
CA MET A 26 30.58 -7.12 10.08
C MET A 26 29.16 -6.69 9.72
N ASN A 27 28.76 -6.72 8.44
CA ASN A 27 27.39 -6.37 8.04
C ASN A 27 26.38 -7.46 8.41
N SER A 28 26.77 -8.74 8.35
CA SER A 28 25.90 -9.84 8.76
C SER A 28 25.57 -9.79 10.25
N SER A 29 26.52 -9.42 11.11
CA SER A 29 26.28 -9.30 12.56
C SER A 29 25.39 -8.10 12.92
N SER A 30 25.59 -6.93 12.30
CA SER A 30 24.75 -5.74 12.53
C SER A 30 23.35 -5.87 11.91
N GLU A 31 23.24 -6.46 10.72
CA GLU A 31 21.95 -6.73 10.07
C GLU A 31 21.15 -7.80 10.80
N ASN A 32 21.81 -8.84 11.32
CA ASN A 32 21.16 -9.88 12.11
C ASN A 32 20.67 -9.34 13.47
N GLN A 33 21.43 -8.45 14.13
CA GLN A 33 20.95 -7.76 15.34
C GLN A 33 19.71 -6.88 15.09
N GLY A 34 19.67 -6.16 13.97
CA GLY A 34 18.49 -5.40 13.54
C GLY A 34 17.29 -6.31 13.30
N LYS A 35 17.48 -7.39 12.53
CA LYS A 35 16.44 -8.38 12.24
C LYS A 35 15.91 -9.07 13.50
N LEU A 36 16.78 -9.45 14.44
CA LEU A 36 16.39 -10.09 15.70
C LEU A 36 15.59 -9.13 16.60
N LYS A 37 15.96 -7.85 16.63
CA LYS A 37 15.21 -6.82 17.39
C LYS A 37 13.83 -6.56 16.79
N ASP A 38 13.74 -6.52 15.48
CA ASP A 38 12.46 -6.38 14.77
C ASP A 38 11.58 -7.62 15.00
N LEU A 39 12.14 -8.84 14.86
CA LEU A 39 11.47 -10.10 15.19
C LEU A 39 10.96 -10.15 16.63
N SER A 40 11.74 -9.67 17.60
CA SER A 40 11.33 -9.61 19.00
C SER A 40 10.19 -8.60 19.24
N CYS A 41 10.21 -7.43 18.59
CA CYS A 41 9.09 -6.48 18.63
C CYS A 41 7.82 -7.06 18.00
N TRP A 42 7.93 -7.76 16.86
CA TRP A 42 6.80 -8.43 16.22
C TRP A 42 6.21 -9.53 17.11
N PHE A 43 7.06 -10.32 17.78
CA PHE A 43 6.60 -11.30 18.78
C PHE A 43 5.86 -10.62 19.95
N ALA A 44 6.38 -9.50 20.45
CA ALA A 44 5.73 -8.75 21.52
C ALA A 44 4.33 -8.26 21.12
N ILE A 45 4.15 -7.80 19.87
CA ILE A 45 2.85 -7.40 19.32
C ILE A 45 1.89 -8.59 19.29
N ILE A 46 2.33 -9.75 18.81
CA ILE A 46 1.49 -10.96 18.73
C ILE A 46 1.05 -11.39 20.14
N VAL A 47 1.98 -11.39 21.11
CA VAL A 47 1.67 -11.73 22.50
C VAL A 47 0.70 -10.74 23.12
N ALA A 48 0.90 -9.43 22.90
CA ALA A 48 -0.02 -8.39 23.40
C ALA A 48 -1.43 -8.53 22.79
N THR A 49 -1.52 -8.93 21.52
CA THR A 49 -2.78 -9.17 20.81
C THR A 49 -3.51 -10.38 21.34
N ALA A 50 -2.80 -11.49 21.51
CA ALA A 50 -3.35 -12.69 22.13
C ALA A 50 -3.88 -12.35 23.54
N ALA A 51 -3.10 -11.63 24.35
CA ALA A 51 -3.51 -11.24 25.69
C ALA A 51 -4.80 -10.38 25.70
N ALA A 52 -4.91 -9.38 24.82
CA ALA A 52 -6.10 -8.54 24.70
C ALA A 52 -7.34 -9.35 24.25
N PHE A 53 -7.15 -10.27 23.32
CA PHE A 53 -8.22 -11.16 22.83
C PHE A 53 -8.69 -12.13 23.93
N PHE A 54 -7.77 -12.81 24.62
CA PHE A 54 -8.09 -13.72 25.72
C PHE A 54 -8.76 -13.00 26.90
N CYS A 55 -8.31 -11.78 27.24
CA CYS A 55 -8.92 -10.97 28.29
C CYS A 55 -10.38 -10.61 27.95
N THR A 56 -10.63 -10.24 26.70
CA THR A 56 -11.97 -9.92 26.20
C THR A 56 -12.87 -11.15 26.11
N TYR A 57 -12.29 -12.33 25.83
CA TYR A 57 -13.03 -13.60 25.74
C TYR A 57 -13.45 -14.14 27.11
N TYR A 58 -12.56 -14.10 28.10
CA TYR A 58 -12.84 -14.67 29.43
C TYR A 58 -13.80 -13.80 30.26
N TYR A 59 -13.78 -12.48 30.07
CA TYR A 59 -14.68 -11.57 30.73
C TYR A 59 -15.83 -11.14 29.82
N SER A 60 -17.05 -11.57 30.15
CA SER A 60 -18.30 -11.12 29.52
C SER A 60 -18.61 -9.65 29.87
N PHE A 61 -17.85 -8.71 29.32
CA PHE A 61 -18.01 -7.27 29.54
C PHE A 61 -19.07 -6.64 28.62
N SER A 62 -19.63 -5.52 29.07
CA SER A 62 -20.51 -4.67 28.26
C SER A 62 -19.79 -4.09 27.03
N GLY A 63 -20.53 -3.86 25.94
CA GLY A 63 -19.99 -3.39 24.65
C GLY A 63 -19.04 -2.17 24.71
N PRO A 64 -19.30 -1.13 25.53
CA PRO A 64 -18.41 0.03 25.63
C PRO A 64 -17.02 -0.29 26.20
N ILE A 65 -16.94 -1.23 27.15
CA ILE A 65 -15.68 -1.62 27.80
C ILE A 65 -14.80 -2.40 26.81
N GLN A 66 -15.41 -3.26 26.00
CA GLN A 66 -14.70 -3.98 24.95
C GLN A 66 -14.08 -3.01 23.93
N ALA A 67 -14.82 -1.99 23.50
CA ALA A 67 -14.31 -0.97 22.58
C ALA A 67 -13.08 -0.22 23.13
N LEU A 68 -13.05 0.07 24.44
CA LEU A 68 -11.90 0.71 25.09
C LEU A 68 -10.66 -0.19 25.12
N ILE A 69 -10.82 -1.50 25.37
CA ILE A 69 -9.71 -2.47 25.35
C ILE A 69 -9.09 -2.55 23.95
N TRP A 70 -9.93 -2.66 22.91
CA TRP A 70 -9.46 -2.68 21.51
C TRP A 70 -8.78 -1.36 21.12
N LEU A 71 -9.29 -0.22 21.59
CA LEU A 71 -8.69 1.10 21.33
C LEU A 71 -7.31 1.24 22.00
N ILE A 72 -7.17 0.83 23.26
CA ILE A 72 -5.87 0.84 23.97
C ILE A 72 -4.88 -0.09 23.27
N TRP A 73 -5.31 -1.31 22.93
CA TRP A 73 -4.47 -2.25 22.20
C TRP A 73 -4.00 -1.68 20.85
N PHE A 74 -4.90 -1.06 20.08
CA PHE A 74 -4.58 -0.43 18.80
C PHE A 74 -3.53 0.68 18.95
N VAL A 75 -3.65 1.53 19.97
CA VAL A 75 -2.68 2.60 20.27
C VAL A 75 -1.30 2.01 20.62
N VAL A 76 -1.26 0.93 21.42
CA VAL A 76 0.01 0.27 21.80
C VAL A 76 0.69 -0.34 20.58
N VAL A 77 -0.05 -1.04 19.72
CA VAL A 77 0.51 -1.62 18.49
C VAL A 77 1.04 -0.53 17.56
N LEU A 78 0.27 0.54 17.35
CA LEU A 78 0.74 1.69 16.58
C LEU A 78 2.06 2.24 17.15
N MET A 79 2.11 2.51 18.45
CA MET A 79 3.31 3.04 19.10
C MET A 79 4.54 2.14 18.92
N PHE A 80 4.37 0.83 19.05
CA PHE A 80 5.45 -0.14 18.83
C PHE A 80 5.92 -0.18 17.37
N THR A 81 4.99 -0.15 16.42
CA THR A 81 5.34 -0.16 14.98
C THR A 81 6.12 1.08 14.55
N TYR A 82 5.85 2.25 15.14
CA TYR A 82 6.64 3.47 14.89
C TYR A 82 8.08 3.36 15.38
N MET A 83 8.35 2.56 16.41
CA MET A 83 9.70 2.39 16.97
C MET A 83 10.56 1.36 16.22
N THR A 84 9.94 0.54 15.35
CA THR A 84 10.61 -0.44 14.49
C THR A 84 11.29 0.22 13.29
N THR A 85 12.35 -0.41 12.76
CA THR A 85 13.09 0.03 11.55
C THR A 85 12.16 0.31 10.37
N VAL A 86 11.16 -0.56 10.17
CA VAL A 86 10.11 -0.45 9.16
C VAL A 86 9.29 0.84 9.33
N GLY A 87 8.92 1.21 10.57
CA GLY A 87 8.15 2.43 10.84
C GLY A 87 8.90 3.70 10.45
N LYS A 88 10.21 3.74 10.68
CA LYS A 88 11.06 4.88 10.28
C LYS A 88 11.22 4.97 8.77
N GLN A 89 11.44 3.84 8.09
CA GLN A 89 11.55 3.78 6.63
C GLN A 89 10.25 4.22 5.95
N LEU A 90 9.09 3.81 6.47
CA LEU A 90 7.80 4.27 5.98
C LEU A 90 7.58 5.77 6.19
N PHE A 91 8.06 6.33 7.30
CA PHE A 91 7.96 7.77 7.56
C PHE A 91 8.85 8.59 6.61
N GLU A 92 10.08 8.15 6.37
CA GLU A 92 10.98 8.75 5.37
C GLU A 92 10.37 8.66 3.96
N PHE A 93 9.89 7.48 3.57
CA PHE A 93 9.18 7.28 2.30
C PHE A 93 7.94 8.18 2.17
N ALA A 94 7.17 8.37 3.24
CA ALA A 94 6.01 9.26 3.23
C ALA A 94 6.41 10.73 3.04
N GLN A 95 7.55 11.16 3.60
CA GLN A 95 8.08 12.50 3.35
C GLN A 95 8.52 12.68 1.90
N GLU A 96 9.23 11.70 1.34
CA GLU A 96 9.65 11.70 -0.06
C GLU A 96 8.44 11.68 -1.02
N ALA A 97 7.46 10.82 -0.76
CA ALA A 97 6.22 10.74 -1.52
C ALA A 97 5.45 12.07 -1.50
N LYS A 98 5.40 12.76 -0.35
CA LYS A 98 4.80 14.11 -0.28
C LYS A 98 5.56 15.12 -1.14
N ALA A 99 6.89 15.07 -1.13
CA ALA A 99 7.72 15.96 -1.95
C ALA A 99 7.52 15.70 -3.46
N GLU A 100 7.24 14.46 -3.86
CA GLU A 100 6.91 14.09 -5.23
C GLU A 100 5.47 14.43 -5.63
N LEU A 101 4.50 14.25 -4.73
CA LEU A 101 3.11 14.65 -4.93
C LEU A 101 2.98 16.16 -5.18
N LEU A 102 3.85 16.97 -4.57
CA LEU A 102 3.91 18.41 -4.82
C LEU A 102 4.47 18.76 -6.22
N LYS A 103 5.21 17.84 -6.85
CA LYS A 103 5.66 17.99 -8.25
C LYS A 103 4.57 17.59 -9.25
N VAL A 104 3.51 16.92 -8.79
CA VAL A 104 2.35 16.62 -9.63
C VAL A 104 1.61 17.93 -9.85
N VAL A 105 1.86 18.54 -11.01
CA VAL A 105 1.03 19.62 -11.51
C VAL A 105 -0.35 19.02 -11.77
N TRP A 106 -1.26 19.23 -10.83
CA TRP A 106 -2.62 18.78 -11.00
C TRP A 106 -3.24 19.49 -12.20
N PRO A 107 -3.91 18.73 -13.08
CA PRO A 107 -4.53 19.28 -14.28
C PRO A 107 -5.48 20.42 -13.91
N ASN A 108 -5.51 21.44 -14.77
CA ASN A 108 -6.36 22.60 -14.58
C ASN A 108 -7.83 22.15 -14.42
N ARG A 109 -8.56 22.79 -13.48
CA ARG A 109 -9.96 22.45 -13.17
C ARG A 109 -10.86 22.46 -14.41
N GLN A 110 -10.53 23.28 -15.40
CA GLN A 110 -11.31 23.35 -16.64
C GLN A 110 -11.25 22.05 -17.46
N GLU A 111 -10.08 21.41 -17.57
CA GLU A 111 -9.91 20.16 -18.31
C GLU A 111 -10.59 18.98 -17.58
N THR A 112 -10.46 18.96 -16.25
CA THR A 112 -11.12 17.97 -15.39
C THR A 112 -12.64 18.10 -15.46
N VAL A 113 -13.19 19.32 -15.39
CA VAL A 113 -14.64 19.53 -15.47
C VAL A 113 -15.19 19.21 -16.86
N GLN A 114 -14.43 19.47 -17.93
CA GLN A 114 -14.84 19.12 -19.29
C GLN A 114 -15.02 17.60 -19.43
N THR A 115 -14.05 16.83 -18.95
CA THR A 115 -14.12 15.36 -19.03
C THR A 115 -15.19 14.79 -18.10
N THR A 116 -15.34 15.28 -16.86
CA THR A 116 -16.40 14.80 -15.95
C THR A 116 -17.81 15.14 -16.43
N THR A 117 -17.99 16.30 -17.08
CA THR A 117 -19.29 16.68 -17.65
C THR A 117 -19.69 15.75 -18.78
N ILE A 118 -18.75 15.38 -19.66
CA ILE A 118 -18.98 14.39 -20.73
C ILE A 118 -19.43 13.05 -20.12
N VAL A 119 -18.73 12.58 -19.07
CA VAL A 119 -19.08 11.32 -18.38
C VAL A 119 -20.45 11.42 -17.70
N MET A 120 -20.77 12.54 -17.02
CA MET A 120 -22.10 12.75 -16.41
C MET A 120 -23.22 12.67 -17.45
N VAL A 121 -23.04 13.29 -18.61
CA VAL A 121 -24.01 13.23 -19.71
C VAL A 121 -24.16 11.78 -20.20
N MET A 122 -23.06 11.06 -20.43
CA MET A 122 -23.09 9.66 -20.87
C MET A 122 -23.84 8.75 -19.88
N VAL A 123 -23.53 8.85 -18.59
CA VAL A 123 -24.18 8.06 -17.54
C VAL A 123 -25.63 8.47 -17.38
N GLY A 124 -25.95 9.76 -17.49
CA GLY A 124 -27.32 10.27 -17.46
C GLY A 124 -28.18 9.71 -18.60
N VAL A 125 -27.65 9.71 -19.83
CA VAL A 125 -28.34 9.11 -21.00
C VAL A 125 -28.54 7.61 -20.81
N THR A 126 -27.51 6.90 -20.34
CA THR A 126 -27.58 5.45 -20.10
C THR A 126 -28.61 5.13 -19.02
N GLY A 127 -28.60 5.86 -17.91
CA GLY A 127 -29.56 5.71 -16.82
C GLY A 127 -30.99 6.03 -17.26
N PHE A 128 -31.17 7.04 -18.12
CA PHE A 128 -32.48 7.39 -18.68
C PHE A 128 -33.03 6.30 -19.61
N ILE A 129 -32.17 5.69 -20.44
CA ILE A 129 -32.56 4.57 -21.31
C ILE A 129 -32.97 3.36 -20.49
N LEU A 130 -32.15 2.97 -19.49
CA LEU A 130 -32.48 1.84 -18.61
C LEU A 130 -33.79 2.10 -17.88
N TRP A 131 -33.96 3.27 -17.25
CA TRP A 131 -35.20 3.66 -16.58
C TRP A 131 -36.42 3.57 -17.50
N GLY A 132 -36.29 4.00 -18.76
CA GLY A 132 -37.35 3.89 -19.75
C GLY A 132 -37.73 2.43 -20.05
N ILE A 133 -36.74 1.57 -20.28
CA ILE A 133 -36.96 0.14 -20.55
C ILE A 133 -37.60 -0.54 -19.33
N ASP A 134 -37.08 -0.29 -18.13
CA ASP A 134 -37.62 -0.84 -16.88
C ASP A 134 -39.08 -0.40 -16.65
N SER A 135 -39.38 0.88 -16.90
CA SER A 135 -40.75 1.41 -16.76
C SER A 135 -41.72 0.80 -17.77
N ILE A 136 -41.29 0.63 -19.02
CA ILE A 136 -42.10 0.00 -20.08
C ILE A 136 -42.33 -1.47 -19.76
N MET A 137 -41.31 -2.19 -19.29
CA MET A 137 -41.42 -3.59 -18.89
C MET A 137 -42.42 -3.75 -17.74
N MET A 138 -42.33 -2.91 -16.71
CA MET A 138 -43.27 -2.92 -15.58
C MET A 138 -44.71 -2.65 -16.04
N TRP A 139 -44.90 -1.67 -16.94
CA TRP A 139 -46.21 -1.36 -17.51
C TRP A 139 -46.79 -2.52 -18.32
N ALA A 140 -45.98 -3.16 -19.16
CA ALA A 140 -46.39 -4.29 -19.98
C ALA A 140 -46.78 -5.51 -19.13
N ILE A 141 -45.99 -5.84 -18.11
CA ILE A 141 -46.30 -6.91 -17.16
C ILE A 141 -47.59 -6.60 -16.41
N ALA A 142 -47.77 -5.38 -15.91
CA ALA A 142 -48.99 -4.99 -15.20
C ALA A 142 -50.25 -5.12 -16.07
N LYS A 143 -50.16 -4.78 -17.36
CA LYS A 143 -51.26 -4.96 -18.31
C LYS A 143 -51.56 -6.41 -18.60
N LEU A 144 -50.54 -7.25 -18.80
CA LEU A 144 -50.72 -8.69 -19.05
C LEU A 144 -51.33 -9.39 -17.84
N THR A 145 -50.83 -9.12 -16.63
CA THR A 145 -51.33 -9.75 -15.40
C THR A 145 -52.75 -9.29 -15.05
N HIS A 146 -53.11 -8.03 -15.34
CA HIS A 146 -54.49 -7.56 -15.13
C HIS A 146 -55.47 -8.07 -16.21
N LEU A 147 -54.98 -8.57 -17.34
CA LEU A 147 -55.80 -9.16 -18.40
C LEU A 147 -56.03 -10.68 -18.24
N GLY A 148 -55.37 -11.32 -17.27
CA GLY A 148 -55.48 -12.75 -16.94
C GLY A 148 -56.26 -13.02 -15.66
#